data_AF-A0A537JRA2-F1
#
_entry.id   AF-A0A537JRA2-F1
#
_cell.length_a   1.000
_cell.length_b   1.000
_cell.length_c   1.000
_cell.angle_alpha   90.00
_cell.angle_beta   90.00
_cell.angle_gamma   90.00
#
_symmetry.space_group_name_H-M   'P 1'
#
loop_
_entity.id
_entity.type
_entity.pdbx_description
1 polymer ?
#
loop_
_entity_poly.entity_id
_entity_poly.type
_entity_poly.pdbx_seq_one_letter_code
_entity_poly.pdbx_strand_id
1 'polypeptide(L)'
;MSLPREPRQKMINMMYLVLTALLALNVSSEILNAFKTVNNSLEKTNEVVSASTNEIMTSLKEKQSDPGTAERAKIWYAKAEQVQSLSKEMYDFIDGLKKKIADGAKYDPTSDKDKGIDNLDVTTRVMVEKGDGKLLKSKLEEYKANVLKVDSLISKNFTTSLPINTDMPKTKNKSNRTWEAAYFHMVPTVAAMTILSKFQNDVKTSENKVTSFCHEQVGKVVYRQDAFAAIAIANTTNALPGQEIEITAGVGGFSKAVTPSITIGGSTAQLGEDGAAHYKFKADRIGSNSIPVVIRYTDQDGKIQTITKSVEYMVGQSSAAVQLDNMNVLFIGVDNPVTISGSGSVDQIKASITGGGGIMNGSGAHRTVRVTQETDECFISVVTPDGKTTRMPFRVRSIPDPTPMVGTNKSGNIQAAYFKSQAGVRAMVENFYYKTQFNVTSFRITGDGAGFDDIMEANNTGAEWGEAKNIVNRCRAGSFVTIEDIYAVGPDGRRRKLTPLIFYLK
;
A
#
# COMPACT_ATOMS: atom_id res chain seq x y z
N MET A 1 54.94 -19.68 99.89
CA MET A 1 54.44 -18.55 100.70
C MET A 1 54.65 -17.27 99.92
N SER A 2 53.62 -16.75 99.25
CA SER A 2 53.63 -15.36 98.77
C SER A 2 52.90 -14.51 99.80
N LEU A 3 53.54 -13.46 100.30
CA LEU A 3 52.94 -12.46 101.18
C LEU A 3 51.58 -11.99 100.61
N PRO A 4 50.56 -11.73 101.45
CA PRO A 4 49.29 -11.22 100.98
C PRO A 4 49.52 -9.86 100.33
N ARG A 5 49.21 -9.71 99.03
CA ARG A 5 49.14 -8.38 98.41
C ARG A 5 48.20 -7.53 99.25
N GLU A 6 48.70 -6.41 99.77
CA GLU A 6 47.92 -5.50 100.59
C GLU A 6 46.60 -5.14 99.88
N PRO A 7 45.48 -4.99 100.62
CA PRO A 7 44.18 -4.61 100.08
C PRO A 7 44.24 -3.42 99.09
N ARG A 8 45.17 -2.49 99.33
CA ARG A 8 45.46 -1.34 98.46
C ARG A 8 45.89 -1.73 97.05
N GLN A 9 46.77 -2.71 96.88
CA GLN A 9 47.24 -3.15 95.56
C GLN A 9 46.13 -3.87 94.77
N LYS A 10 45.24 -4.60 95.48
CA LYS A 10 44.04 -5.20 94.87
C LYS A 10 43.04 -4.14 94.42
N MET A 11 42.85 -3.08 95.20
CA MET A 11 42.01 -1.94 94.81
C MET A 11 42.57 -1.19 93.61
N ILE A 12 43.89 -0.95 93.56
CA ILE A 12 44.55 -0.31 92.41
C ILE A 12 44.42 -1.18 91.15
N ASN A 13 44.62 -2.49 91.26
CA ASN A 13 44.46 -3.41 90.13
C ASN A 13 43.00 -3.49 89.65
N MET A 14 42.02 -3.47 90.57
CA MET A 14 40.60 -3.35 90.22
C MET A 14 40.32 -2.02 89.51
N MET A 15 40.86 -0.91 90.00
CA MET A 15 40.67 0.41 89.40
C MET A 15 41.29 0.48 88.00
N TYR A 16 42.49 -0.08 87.80
CA TYR A 16 43.12 -0.18 86.49
C TYR A 16 42.31 -1.05 85.53
N LEU A 17 41.78 -2.19 85.99
CA LEU A 17 40.88 -3.04 85.19
C LEU A 17 39.60 -2.31 84.81
N VAL A 18 39.00 -1.55 85.74
CA VAL A 18 37.81 -0.75 85.47
C VAL A 18 38.13 0.40 84.51
N LEU A 19 39.24 1.12 84.68
CA LEU A 19 39.67 2.19 83.77
C LEU A 19 40.02 1.67 82.37
N THR A 20 40.74 0.55 82.27
CA THR A 20 41.02 -0.08 80.96
C THR A 20 39.76 -0.63 80.32
N ALA A 21 38.83 -1.19 81.09
CA ALA A 21 37.52 -1.60 80.59
C ALA A 21 36.68 -0.40 80.12
N LEU A 22 36.69 0.73 80.83
CA LEU A 22 36.00 1.97 80.45
C LEU A 22 36.61 2.60 79.19
N LEU A 23 37.95 2.64 79.09
CA LEU A 23 38.64 3.11 77.88
C LEU A 23 38.38 2.19 76.68
N ALA A 24 38.32 0.87 76.90
CA ALA A 24 38.00 -0.10 75.86
C ALA A 24 36.51 -0.07 75.44
N LEU A 25 35.63 0.49 76.28
CA LEU A 25 34.20 0.69 75.98
C LEU A 25 33.95 1.95 75.13
N ASN A 26 34.87 2.90 75.15
CA ASN A 26 34.79 4.10 74.32
C ASN A 26 35.20 3.76 72.87
N VAL A 27 34.43 4.27 71.91
CA VAL A 27 34.74 4.15 70.48
C VAL A 27 35.76 5.22 70.09
N SER A 28 36.73 4.87 69.24
CA SER A 28 37.77 5.82 68.82
C SER A 28 37.18 7.00 68.02
N SER A 29 37.74 8.19 68.22
CA SER A 29 37.29 9.40 67.53
C SER A 29 37.41 9.31 66.01
N GLU A 30 38.41 8.58 65.48
CA GLU A 30 38.54 8.36 64.04
C GLU A 30 37.37 7.53 63.48
N ILE A 31 36.91 6.51 64.22
CA ILE A 31 35.77 5.68 63.83
C ILE A 31 34.48 6.53 63.83
N LEU A 32 34.28 7.36 64.85
CA LEU A 32 33.12 8.24 64.95
C LEU A 32 33.09 9.27 63.80
N ASN A 33 34.24 9.85 63.46
CA ASN A 33 34.38 10.75 62.32
C ASN A 33 34.15 10.07 60.97
N ALA A 34 34.58 8.81 60.82
CA ALA A 34 34.28 8.02 59.64
C ALA A 34 32.76 7.81 59.47
N PHE A 35 32.04 7.47 60.54
CA PHE A 35 30.58 7.37 60.51
C PHE A 35 29.90 8.71 60.19
N LYS A 36 30.37 9.82 60.79
CA LYS A 36 29.87 11.18 60.49
C LYS A 36 30.02 11.50 58.99
N THR A 37 31.18 11.18 58.42
CA THR A 37 31.46 11.40 56.99
C THR A 37 30.55 10.57 56.10
N VAL A 38 30.33 9.29 56.42
CA VAL A 38 29.40 8.42 55.69
C VAL A 38 27.96 8.92 55.81
N ASN A 39 27.52 9.33 57.00
CA ASN A 39 26.19 9.89 57.20
C ASN A 39 25.96 11.13 56.32
N ASN A 40 26.91 12.07 56.32
CA ASN A 40 26.80 13.29 55.51
C ASN A 40 26.77 12.97 54.01
N SER A 41 27.54 11.97 53.57
CA SER A 41 27.50 11.50 52.17
C SER A 41 26.14 10.88 51.81
N LEU A 42 25.54 10.09 52.70
CA LEU A 42 24.21 9.51 52.50
C LEU A 42 23.11 10.59 52.47
N GLU A 43 23.18 11.58 53.36
CA GLU A 43 22.24 12.70 53.37
C GLU A 43 22.35 13.52 52.07
N LYS A 44 23.57 13.79 51.60
CA LYS A 44 23.77 14.45 50.29
C LYS A 44 23.21 13.61 49.14
N THR A 45 23.38 12.29 49.21
CA THR A 45 22.82 11.37 48.20
C THR A 45 21.29 11.41 48.23
N ASN A 46 20.68 11.50 49.40
CA ASN A 46 19.22 11.62 49.53
C ASN A 46 18.68 12.90 48.88
N GLU A 47 19.40 14.02 49.02
CA GLU A 47 19.06 15.27 48.33
C GLU A 47 19.13 15.12 46.80
N VAL A 48 20.22 14.54 46.29
CA VAL A 48 20.44 14.35 44.84
C VAL A 48 19.38 13.43 44.24
N VAL A 49 19.10 12.29 44.90
CA VAL A 49 18.07 11.36 44.44
C VAL A 49 16.68 11.99 44.50
N SER A 50 16.39 12.80 45.53
CA SER A 50 15.12 13.53 45.63
C SER A 50 14.97 14.58 44.51
N ALA A 51 16.04 15.31 44.19
CA ALA A 51 16.04 16.25 43.07
C ALA A 51 15.78 15.54 41.74
N SER A 52 16.48 14.44 41.47
CA SER A 52 16.25 13.60 40.28
C SER A 52 14.81 13.09 40.20
N THR A 53 14.24 12.61 41.31
CA THR A 53 12.83 12.17 41.33
C THR A 53 11.87 13.31 41.01
N ASN A 54 12.12 14.52 41.54
CA ASN A 54 11.30 15.69 41.28
C ASN A 54 11.37 16.15 39.81
N GLU A 55 12.54 16.07 39.17
CA GLU A 55 12.70 16.34 37.74
C GLU A 55 11.86 15.36 36.90
N ILE A 56 11.94 14.06 37.21
CA ILE A 56 11.15 13.03 36.52
C ILE A 56 9.65 13.27 36.74
N MET A 57 9.25 13.65 37.95
CA MET A 57 7.85 13.95 38.28
C MET A 57 7.32 15.18 37.54
N THR A 58 8.17 16.20 37.38
CA THR A 58 7.86 17.40 36.60
C THR A 58 7.70 17.04 35.12
N SER A 59 8.63 16.26 34.55
CA SER A 59 8.53 15.78 33.17
C SER A 59 7.30 14.91 32.94
N LEU A 60 6.93 14.04 33.90
CA LEU A 60 5.69 13.27 33.85
C LEU A 60 4.45 14.18 33.86
N LYS A 61 4.48 15.28 34.59
CA LYS A 61 3.40 16.27 34.63
C LYS A 61 3.24 16.98 33.29
N GLU A 62 4.35 17.41 32.69
CA GLU A 62 4.37 18.09 31.38
C GLU A 62 3.80 17.19 30.27
N LYS A 63 4.15 15.90 30.27
CA LYS A 63 3.62 14.91 29.30
C LYS A 63 2.10 14.71 29.37
N GLN A 64 1.43 15.16 30.44
CA GLN A 64 -0.03 15.15 30.49
C GLN A 64 -0.68 16.16 29.54
N SER A 65 0.07 17.19 29.14
CA SER A 65 -0.38 18.23 28.21
C SER A 65 -0.11 17.87 26.74
N ASP A 66 0.72 16.86 26.47
CA ASP A 66 1.05 16.42 25.10
C ASP A 66 -0.03 15.48 24.53
N PRO A 67 -0.68 15.82 23.39
CA PRO A 67 -1.80 15.05 22.85
C PRO A 67 -1.51 13.55 22.65
N GLY A 68 -0.32 13.21 22.17
CA GLY A 68 0.07 11.81 21.90
C GLY A 68 0.40 10.97 23.14
N THR A 69 0.57 11.60 24.31
CA THR A 69 0.95 10.88 25.55
C THR A 69 0.04 11.15 26.74
N ALA A 70 -0.89 12.12 26.64
CA ALA A 70 -1.73 12.62 27.73
C ALA A 70 -2.46 11.52 28.51
N GLU A 71 -3.13 10.60 27.82
CA GLU A 71 -3.92 9.54 28.47
C GLU A 71 -3.04 8.56 29.26
N ARG A 72 -1.88 8.17 28.71
CA ARG A 72 -0.91 7.32 29.41
C ARG A 72 -0.24 8.06 30.56
N ALA A 73 0.13 9.32 30.33
CA ALA A 73 0.75 10.17 31.31
C ALA A 73 -0.14 10.35 32.54
N LYS A 74 -1.45 10.57 32.38
CA LYS A 74 -2.40 10.66 33.52
C LYS A 74 -2.38 9.41 34.40
N ILE A 75 -2.43 8.21 33.78
CA ILE A 75 -2.44 6.93 34.52
C ILE A 75 -1.14 6.72 35.28
N TRP A 76 0.01 6.93 34.63
CA TRP A 76 1.32 6.68 35.23
C TRP A 76 1.76 7.78 36.20
N TYR A 77 1.30 9.02 36.00
CA TYR A 77 1.51 10.13 36.93
C TYR A 77 0.84 9.87 38.28
N ALA A 78 -0.44 9.46 38.28
CA ALA A 78 -1.16 9.16 39.52
C ALA A 78 -0.48 8.03 40.34
N LYS A 79 0.06 7.02 39.65
CA LYS A 79 0.83 5.94 40.28
C LYS A 79 2.16 6.43 40.85
N ALA A 80 2.89 7.26 40.12
CA ALA A 80 4.13 7.86 40.60
C ALA A 80 3.90 8.78 41.81
N GLU A 81 2.82 9.56 41.81
CA GLU A 81 2.41 10.39 42.95
C GLU A 81 2.09 9.56 44.18
N GLN A 82 1.38 8.43 44.01
CA GLN A 82 1.12 7.50 45.10
C GLN A 82 2.41 6.93 45.71
N VAL A 83 3.39 6.58 44.88
CA VAL A 83 4.71 6.09 45.35
C VAL A 83 5.49 7.18 46.06
N GLN A 84 5.45 8.43 45.56
CA GLN A 84 6.07 9.58 46.21
C GLN A 84 5.45 9.84 47.60
N SER A 85 4.12 9.76 47.72
CA SER A 85 3.42 9.91 48.99
C SER A 85 3.84 8.85 50.03
N LEU A 86 3.84 7.57 49.62
CA LEU A 86 4.30 6.45 50.48
C LEU A 86 5.76 6.62 50.91
N SER A 87 6.62 7.10 50.00
CA SER A 87 8.05 7.29 50.25
C SER A 87 8.30 8.46 51.20
N LYS A 88 7.51 9.52 51.09
CA LYS A 88 7.55 10.66 52.01
C LYS A 88 7.13 10.25 53.42
N GLU A 89 6.03 9.52 53.58
CA GLU A 89 5.58 9.03 54.89
C GLU A 89 6.66 8.19 55.58
N MET A 90 7.27 7.25 54.84
CA MET A 90 8.35 6.41 55.37
C MET A 90 9.61 7.22 55.71
N TYR A 91 9.99 8.18 54.86
CA TYR A 91 11.16 9.04 55.08
C TYR A 91 10.99 9.91 56.34
N ASP A 92 9.82 10.54 56.49
CA ASP A 92 9.48 11.40 57.63
C ASP A 92 9.41 10.58 58.93
N PHE A 93 8.93 9.35 58.88
CA PHE A 93 8.97 8.43 60.02
C PHE A 93 10.41 8.14 60.46
N ILE A 94 11.32 7.82 59.53
CA ILE A 94 12.74 7.59 59.85
C ILE A 94 13.41 8.86 60.38
N ASP A 95 13.08 10.02 59.81
CA ASP A 95 13.58 11.32 60.29
C ASP A 95 13.15 11.60 61.74
N GLY A 96 11.90 11.25 62.08
CA GLY A 96 11.40 11.29 63.45
C GLY A 96 12.19 10.40 64.41
N LEU A 97 12.61 9.21 63.97
CA LEU A 97 13.48 8.32 64.77
C LEU A 97 14.88 8.92 64.97
N LYS A 98 15.47 9.52 63.92
CA LYS A 98 16.76 10.22 64.00
C LYS A 98 16.71 11.35 65.03
N LYS A 99 15.66 12.18 65.00
CA LYS A 99 15.44 13.27 65.97
C LYS A 99 15.32 12.76 67.41
N LYS A 100 14.51 11.72 67.65
CA LYS A 100 14.38 11.11 68.99
C LYS A 100 15.73 10.62 69.55
N ILE A 101 16.57 10.02 68.71
CA ILE A 101 17.90 9.54 69.11
C ILE A 101 18.85 10.71 69.38
N ALA A 102 18.87 11.72 68.51
CA ALA A 102 19.68 12.92 68.66
C ALA A 102 19.36 13.67 69.97
N ASP A 103 18.08 13.92 70.22
CA ASP A 103 17.59 14.60 71.43
C ASP A 103 17.94 13.81 72.69
N GLY A 104 17.74 12.48 72.65
CA GLY A 104 18.06 11.58 73.76
C GLY A 104 19.55 11.54 74.11
N ALA A 105 20.43 11.71 73.11
CA ALA A 105 21.88 11.74 73.26
C ALA A 105 22.43 13.15 73.53
N LYS A 106 21.59 14.20 73.43
CA LYS A 106 22.03 15.61 73.40
C LYS A 106 23.06 15.86 72.30
N TYR A 107 22.90 15.16 71.19
CA TYR A 107 23.73 15.24 70.00
C TYR A 107 23.10 16.22 69.00
N ASP A 108 23.90 17.18 68.53
CA ASP A 108 23.49 18.12 67.49
C ASP A 108 24.29 17.79 66.21
N PRO A 109 23.64 17.29 65.16
CA PRO A 109 24.29 16.98 63.88
C PRO A 109 24.91 18.20 63.18
N THR A 110 24.42 19.40 63.49
CA THR A 110 24.86 20.67 62.87
C THR A 110 26.00 21.35 63.63
N SER A 111 26.31 20.87 64.84
CA SER A 111 27.37 21.42 65.67
C SER A 111 28.71 20.74 65.39
N ASP A 112 29.79 21.51 65.41
CA ASP A 112 31.17 20.98 65.43
C ASP A 112 31.55 20.35 66.78
N LYS A 113 30.63 20.38 67.76
CA LYS A 113 30.84 19.73 69.06
C LYS A 113 30.36 18.28 68.99
N ASP A 114 31.29 17.34 69.13
CA ASP A 114 31.02 15.88 69.13
C ASP A 114 30.35 15.37 70.43
N LYS A 115 29.48 16.17 71.04
CA LYS A 115 28.83 15.84 72.30
C LYS A 115 27.76 14.75 72.08
N GLY A 116 27.88 13.63 72.79
CA GLY A 116 26.89 12.55 72.76
C GLY A 116 26.92 11.70 71.48
N ILE A 117 27.91 11.91 70.61
CA ILE A 117 28.08 11.19 69.34
C ILE A 117 28.38 9.69 69.57
N ASP A 118 29.03 9.38 70.69
CA ASP A 118 29.54 8.09 71.13
C ASP A 118 28.59 7.35 72.08
N ASN A 119 27.44 7.94 72.41
CA ASN A 119 26.49 7.36 73.36
C ASN A 119 25.91 6.03 72.86
N LEU A 120 26.13 4.96 73.62
CA LEU A 120 25.71 3.59 73.26
C LEU A 120 24.31 3.23 73.82
N ASP A 121 23.89 3.90 74.89
CA ASP A 121 22.69 3.55 75.65
C ASP A 121 21.42 4.11 75.01
N VAL A 122 21.47 5.33 74.50
CA VAL A 122 20.29 6.03 73.95
C VAL A 122 19.72 5.26 72.76
N THR A 123 20.60 4.83 71.85
CA THR A 123 20.23 4.03 70.68
C THR A 123 19.54 2.73 71.11
N THR A 124 20.15 2.00 72.06
CA THR A 124 19.60 0.74 72.57
C THR A 124 18.24 0.94 73.23
N ARG A 125 18.11 1.98 74.07
CA ARG A 125 16.85 2.30 74.76
C ARG A 125 15.72 2.66 73.79
N VAL A 126 16.01 3.46 72.76
CA VAL A 126 14.98 3.89 71.79
C VAL A 126 14.62 2.74 70.85
N MET A 127 15.60 2.14 70.20
CA MET A 127 15.35 1.20 69.10
C MET A 127 15.06 -0.23 69.58
N VAL A 128 15.65 -0.66 70.70
CA VAL A 128 15.52 -2.04 71.21
C VAL A 128 14.52 -2.10 72.36
N GLU A 129 14.70 -1.32 73.42
CA GLU A 129 13.87 -1.44 74.64
C GLU A 129 12.46 -0.85 74.46
N LYS A 130 12.35 0.35 73.87
CA LYS A 130 11.05 0.99 73.56
C LYS A 130 10.37 0.40 72.32
N GLY A 131 11.07 -0.44 71.56
CA GLY A 131 10.51 -1.16 70.40
C GLY A 131 10.41 -0.36 69.10
N ASP A 132 10.94 0.88 69.02
CA ASP A 132 10.89 1.68 67.78
C ASP A 132 11.62 1.00 66.61
N GLY A 133 12.61 0.13 66.87
CA GLY A 133 13.28 -0.67 65.83
C GLY A 133 12.42 -1.79 65.24
N LYS A 134 11.55 -2.41 66.04
CA LYS A 134 10.55 -3.38 65.53
C LYS A 134 9.51 -2.66 64.66
N LEU A 135 9.09 -1.48 65.09
CA LEU A 135 8.17 -0.64 64.34
C LEU A 135 8.79 -0.19 63.00
N LEU A 136 10.07 0.20 62.99
CA LEU A 136 10.82 0.51 61.78
C LEU A 136 10.83 -0.65 60.79
N LYS A 137 11.14 -1.86 61.24
CA LYS A 137 11.12 -3.05 60.38
C LYS A 137 9.74 -3.27 59.77
N SER A 138 8.69 -3.25 60.61
CA SER A 138 7.31 -3.44 60.16
C SER A 138 6.90 -2.40 59.11
N LYS A 139 7.23 -1.12 59.34
CA LYS A 139 6.94 -0.02 58.42
C LYS A 139 7.72 -0.13 57.10
N LEU A 140 8.96 -0.62 57.11
CA LEU A 140 9.73 -0.88 55.88
C LEU A 140 9.11 -2.02 55.05
N GLU A 141 8.65 -3.09 55.71
CA GLU A 141 7.96 -4.21 55.05
C GLU A 141 6.61 -3.78 54.47
N GLU A 142 5.85 -2.98 55.23
CA GLU A 142 4.59 -2.37 54.79
C GLU A 142 4.81 -1.44 53.59
N TYR A 143 5.82 -0.57 53.63
CA TYR A 143 6.19 0.30 52.52
C TYR A 143 6.49 -0.51 51.25
N LYS A 144 7.33 -1.55 51.35
CA LYS A 144 7.67 -2.42 50.22
C LYS A 144 6.41 -3.07 49.64
N ALA A 145 5.52 -3.59 50.49
CA ALA A 145 4.28 -4.21 50.05
C ALA A 145 3.34 -3.20 49.38
N ASN A 146 3.22 -1.99 49.92
CA ASN A 146 2.33 -0.95 49.40
C ASN A 146 2.82 -0.42 48.05
N VAL A 147 4.12 -0.20 47.88
CA VAL A 147 4.71 0.19 46.57
C VAL A 147 4.44 -0.87 45.51
N LEU A 148 4.58 -2.16 45.83
CA LEU A 148 4.33 -3.25 44.88
C LEU A 148 2.84 -3.42 44.55
N LYS A 149 1.92 -2.97 45.42
CA LYS A 149 0.47 -3.02 45.19
C LYS A 149 -0.04 -1.90 44.28
N VAL A 150 0.75 -0.84 44.04
CA VAL A 150 0.35 0.29 43.19
C VAL A 150 -0.01 -0.16 41.77
N ASP A 151 0.76 -1.09 41.19
CA ASP A 151 0.49 -1.64 39.86
C ASP A 151 1.12 -3.01 39.64
N SER A 152 0.44 -3.85 38.85
CA SER A 152 0.92 -5.20 38.51
C SER A 152 2.27 -5.22 37.77
N LEU A 153 2.55 -4.24 36.91
CA LEU A 153 3.81 -4.12 36.18
C LEU A 153 4.94 -3.67 37.10
N ILE A 154 4.64 -2.79 38.07
CA ILE A 154 5.58 -2.40 39.13
C ILE A 154 5.94 -3.64 39.95
N SER A 155 4.92 -4.40 40.40
CA SER A 155 5.13 -5.65 41.13
C SER A 155 6.09 -6.60 40.39
N LYS A 156 5.82 -6.85 39.10
CA LYS A 156 6.63 -7.75 38.27
C LYS A 156 8.10 -7.31 38.13
N ASN A 157 8.36 -6.00 38.00
CA ASN A 157 9.73 -5.49 37.79
C ASN A 157 10.51 -5.28 39.10
N PHE A 158 9.82 -5.04 40.22
CA PHE A 158 10.44 -4.57 41.46
C PHE A 158 10.36 -5.53 42.64
N THR A 159 9.73 -6.70 42.50
CA THR A 159 9.61 -7.69 43.60
C THR A 159 10.96 -8.02 44.27
N THR A 160 12.03 -8.16 43.49
CA THR A 160 13.37 -8.56 43.98
C THR A 160 14.45 -7.48 43.85
N SER A 161 14.16 -6.33 43.25
CA SER A 161 15.17 -5.34 42.85
C SER A 161 15.15 -4.03 43.68
N LEU A 162 14.19 -3.88 44.60
CA LEU A 162 14.17 -2.76 45.53
C LEU A 162 15.32 -2.88 46.55
N PRO A 163 16.07 -1.79 46.80
CA PRO A 163 17.24 -1.79 47.69
C PRO A 163 16.91 -2.00 49.18
N ILE A 164 15.63 -1.91 49.56
CA ILE A 164 15.18 -2.10 50.94
C ILE A 164 15.31 -3.57 51.33
N ASN A 165 16.27 -3.84 52.21
CA ASN A 165 16.51 -5.16 52.78
C ASN A 165 16.13 -5.17 54.28
N THR A 166 15.19 -6.03 54.64
CA THR A 166 14.73 -6.26 56.03
C THR A 166 15.16 -7.63 56.58
N ASP A 167 16.03 -8.33 55.86
CA ASP A 167 16.63 -9.58 56.30
C ASP A 167 17.48 -9.37 57.55
N MET A 168 17.61 -10.42 58.33
CA MET A 168 18.43 -10.38 59.54
C MET A 168 19.93 -10.27 59.17
N PRO A 169 20.66 -9.30 59.74
CA PRO A 169 22.11 -9.21 59.57
C PRO A 169 22.80 -10.46 60.14
N LYS A 170 23.93 -10.86 59.54
CA LYS A 170 24.76 -11.94 60.09
C LYS A 170 25.41 -11.46 61.40
N THR A 171 24.94 -11.96 62.55
CA THR A 171 25.49 -11.62 63.86
C THR A 171 26.36 -12.74 64.44
N LYS A 172 27.53 -12.37 65.00
CA LYS A 172 28.41 -13.32 65.72
C LYS A 172 28.06 -13.43 67.22
N ASN A 173 27.37 -12.44 67.77
CA ASN A 173 27.08 -12.34 69.20
C ASN A 173 25.68 -12.90 69.54
N LYS A 174 25.57 -13.70 70.61
CA LYS A 174 24.32 -14.34 71.05
C LYS A 174 23.26 -13.35 71.52
N SER A 175 23.65 -12.14 71.96
CA SER A 175 22.72 -11.08 72.38
C SER A 175 22.01 -10.35 71.22
N ASN A 176 22.55 -10.44 70.00
CA ASN A 176 22.05 -9.69 68.84
C ASN A 176 21.21 -10.59 67.91
N ARG A 177 20.27 -11.34 68.50
CA ARG A 177 19.44 -12.33 67.79
C ARG A 177 18.13 -11.78 67.20
N THR A 178 17.77 -10.54 67.51
CA THR A 178 16.64 -9.85 66.86
C THR A 178 17.15 -8.80 65.88
N TRP A 179 16.32 -8.42 64.89
CA TRP A 179 16.71 -7.50 63.82
C TRP A 179 17.12 -6.12 64.37
N GLU A 180 16.31 -5.59 65.29
CA GLU A 180 16.56 -4.32 65.94
C GLU A 180 17.82 -4.37 66.83
N ALA A 181 18.05 -5.48 67.54
CA ALA A 181 19.28 -5.64 68.32
C ALA A 181 20.53 -5.79 67.43
N ALA A 182 20.39 -6.43 66.27
CA ALA A 182 21.50 -6.57 65.31
C ALA A 182 21.99 -5.23 64.77
N TYR A 183 21.10 -4.27 64.56
CA TYR A 183 21.45 -2.94 64.06
C TYR A 183 21.71 -1.89 65.14
N PHE A 184 21.06 -1.99 66.31
CA PHE A 184 20.97 -0.86 67.24
C PHE A 184 21.37 -1.16 68.69
N HIS A 185 21.74 -2.40 69.04
CA HIS A 185 22.17 -2.72 70.41
C HIS A 185 23.65 -2.37 70.63
N MET A 186 23.93 -1.52 71.63
CA MET A 186 25.26 -1.01 71.98
C MET A 186 25.96 -0.32 70.80
N VAL A 187 25.20 0.45 70.01
CA VAL A 187 25.69 1.16 68.83
C VAL A 187 25.74 2.67 69.12
N PRO A 188 26.86 3.36 68.83
CA PRO A 188 26.97 4.81 68.99
C PRO A 188 25.87 5.57 68.25
N THR A 189 25.46 6.71 68.80
CA THR A 189 24.49 7.63 68.20
C THR A 189 24.77 7.89 66.72
N VAL A 190 26.01 8.23 66.33
CA VAL A 190 26.34 8.52 64.93
C VAL A 190 26.22 7.31 63.99
N ALA A 191 26.56 6.12 64.48
CA ALA A 191 26.42 4.90 63.70
C ALA A 191 24.94 4.54 63.51
N ALA A 192 24.11 4.75 64.55
CA ALA A 192 22.66 4.61 64.45
C ALA A 192 22.05 5.59 63.44
N MET A 193 22.46 6.86 63.47
CA MET A 193 22.05 7.88 62.49
C MET A 193 22.45 7.46 61.07
N THR A 194 23.67 6.95 60.89
CA THR A 194 24.15 6.46 59.59
C THR A 194 23.30 5.32 59.06
N ILE A 195 22.92 4.35 59.92
CA ILE A 195 22.04 3.23 59.55
C ILE A 195 20.65 3.75 59.15
N LEU A 196 20.09 4.69 59.91
CA LEU A 196 18.79 5.29 59.57
C LEU A 196 18.86 6.09 58.26
N SER A 197 19.93 6.84 58.03
CA SER A 197 20.19 7.55 56.77
C SER A 197 20.34 6.59 55.58
N LYS A 198 20.91 5.39 55.81
CA LYS A 198 20.95 4.33 54.81
C LYS A 198 19.55 3.85 54.44
N PHE A 199 18.66 3.64 55.42
CA PHE A 199 17.26 3.28 55.12
C PHE A 199 16.50 4.42 54.42
N GLN A 200 16.75 5.68 54.79
CA GLN A 200 16.22 6.84 54.06
C GLN A 200 16.70 6.83 52.60
N ASN A 201 17.97 6.47 52.37
CA ASN A 201 18.53 6.36 51.02
C ASN A 201 17.91 5.23 50.21
N ASP A 202 17.70 4.05 50.82
CA ASP A 202 17.02 2.94 50.16
C ASP A 202 15.58 3.32 49.75
N VAL A 203 14.85 4.04 50.63
CA VAL A 203 13.49 4.54 50.33
C VAL A 203 13.53 5.52 49.15
N LYS A 204 14.44 6.51 49.18
CA LYS A 204 14.56 7.48 48.08
C LYS A 204 15.00 6.87 46.76
N THR A 205 15.91 5.91 46.80
CA THR A 205 16.33 5.18 45.60
C THR A 205 15.22 4.26 45.07
N SER A 206 14.41 3.67 45.96
CA SER A 206 13.21 2.92 45.58
C SER A 206 12.19 3.81 44.88
N GLU A 207 11.88 4.97 45.47
CA GLU A 207 11.01 6.01 44.91
C GLU A 207 11.49 6.40 43.49
N ASN A 208 12.77 6.75 43.36
CA ASN A 208 13.35 7.18 42.09
C ASN A 208 13.26 6.10 41.00
N LYS A 209 13.61 4.85 41.32
CA LYS A 209 13.54 3.73 40.37
C LYS A 209 12.11 3.47 39.89
N VAL A 210 11.15 3.46 40.80
CA VAL A 210 9.74 3.20 40.45
C VAL A 210 9.16 4.38 39.67
N THR A 211 9.45 5.62 40.05
CA THR A 211 9.02 6.82 39.32
C THR A 211 9.65 6.90 37.93
N SER A 212 10.93 6.52 37.79
CA SER A 212 11.59 6.37 36.48
C SER A 212 10.89 5.34 35.60
N PHE A 213 10.54 4.18 36.17
CA PHE A 213 9.79 3.15 35.45
C PHE A 213 8.42 3.64 34.98
N CYS A 214 7.69 4.39 35.82
CA CYS A 214 6.44 5.04 35.43
C CYS A 214 6.65 6.01 34.25
N HIS A 215 7.72 6.81 34.28
CA HIS A 215 8.08 7.71 33.18
C HIS A 215 8.39 6.98 31.87
N GLU A 216 9.14 5.87 31.94
CA GLU A 216 9.43 5.02 30.78
C GLU A 216 8.16 4.43 30.16
N GLN A 217 7.16 4.02 30.95
CA GLN A 217 5.92 3.46 30.41
C GLN A 217 5.12 4.48 29.60
N VAL A 218 5.25 5.79 29.89
CA VAL A 218 4.63 6.84 29.07
C VAL A 218 5.29 6.93 27.70
N GLY A 219 6.62 6.73 27.63
CA GLY A 219 7.40 6.81 26.38
C GLY A 219 7.37 5.54 25.53
N LYS A 220 6.88 4.40 26.03
CA LYS A 220 6.76 3.18 25.23
C LYS A 220 5.67 3.34 24.18
N VAL A 221 6.11 3.54 22.94
CA VAL A 221 5.25 3.51 21.74
C VAL A 221 4.67 2.11 21.59
N VAL A 222 3.35 1.98 21.76
CA VAL A 222 2.62 0.69 21.69
C VAL A 222 2.61 0.11 20.28
N TYR A 223 2.71 0.96 19.25
CA TYR A 223 2.72 0.53 17.86
C TYR A 223 4.12 0.67 17.26
N ARG A 224 4.90 -0.40 17.31
CA ARG A 224 5.99 -0.56 16.35
C ARG A 224 5.39 -0.96 15.00
N GLN A 225 5.94 -0.38 13.94
CA GLN A 225 5.64 -0.81 12.57
C GLN A 225 6.48 -2.07 12.34
N ASP A 226 5.81 -3.23 12.38
CA ASP A 226 6.48 -4.54 12.44
C ASP A 226 6.49 -5.25 11.08
N ALA A 227 5.71 -4.74 10.12
CA ALA A 227 5.64 -5.23 8.76
C ALA A 227 5.73 -4.04 7.81
N PHE A 228 6.54 -4.15 6.77
CA PHE A 228 6.66 -3.13 5.74
C PHE A 228 6.25 -3.77 4.42
N ALA A 229 5.26 -3.20 3.73
CA ALA A 229 4.94 -3.61 2.37
C ALA A 229 5.22 -2.44 1.41
N ALA A 230 5.90 -2.74 0.32
CA ALA A 230 6.08 -1.79 -0.76
C ALA A 230 4.75 -1.65 -1.51
N ILE A 231 4.33 -0.42 -1.75
CA ILE A 231 3.16 -0.08 -2.53
C ILE A 231 3.68 0.62 -3.79
N ALA A 232 3.37 0.08 -4.96
CA ALA A 232 3.64 0.70 -6.25
C ALA A 232 2.33 0.71 -7.05
N ILE A 233 1.87 1.91 -7.41
CA ILE A 233 0.62 2.13 -8.14
C ILE A 233 0.94 3.02 -9.33
N ALA A 234 0.55 2.59 -10.52
CA ALA A 234 0.60 3.42 -11.72
C ALA A 234 -0.74 4.16 -11.92
N ASN A 235 -0.70 5.35 -12.49
CA ASN A 235 -1.89 6.12 -12.87
C ASN A 235 -2.74 5.43 -13.95
N THR A 236 -2.13 4.61 -14.80
CA THR A 236 -2.81 3.76 -15.78
C THR A 236 -2.12 2.40 -15.92
N THR A 237 -2.91 1.36 -16.18
CA THR A 237 -2.41 0.01 -16.50
C THR A 237 -2.31 -0.27 -18.00
N ASN A 238 -2.86 0.62 -18.85
CA ASN A 238 -2.79 0.54 -20.31
C ASN A 238 -2.41 1.92 -20.88
N ALA A 239 -1.35 1.97 -21.67
CA ALA A 239 -0.87 3.19 -22.32
C ALA A 239 -0.51 2.89 -23.78
N LEU A 240 -0.82 3.84 -24.67
CA LEU A 240 -0.37 3.81 -26.06
C LEU A 240 1.07 4.37 -26.15
N PRO A 241 1.85 4.01 -27.19
CA PRO A 241 3.19 4.57 -27.39
C PRO A 241 3.18 6.10 -27.38
N GLY A 242 3.93 6.72 -26.45
CA GLY A 242 4.04 8.18 -26.29
C GLY A 242 3.20 8.79 -25.17
N GLN A 243 2.35 8.01 -24.49
CA GLN A 243 1.66 8.48 -23.28
C GLN A 243 2.55 8.38 -22.04
N GLU A 244 2.48 9.39 -21.16
CA GLU A 244 3.20 9.40 -19.89
C GLU A 244 2.53 8.48 -18.87
N ILE A 245 3.34 7.61 -18.25
CA ILE A 245 2.93 6.74 -17.15
C ILE A 245 3.58 7.28 -15.88
N GLU A 246 2.76 7.69 -14.92
CA GLU A 246 3.21 8.13 -13.61
C GLU A 246 3.12 6.97 -12.63
N ILE A 247 4.24 6.66 -11.97
CA ILE A 247 4.34 5.58 -10.98
C ILE A 247 4.51 6.21 -9.60
N THR A 248 3.53 6.01 -8.72
CA THR A 248 3.64 6.33 -7.31
C THR A 248 4.11 5.10 -6.55
N ALA A 249 5.33 5.15 -5.99
CA ALA A 249 5.89 4.08 -5.19
C ALA A 249 6.28 4.56 -3.77
N GLY A 250 6.08 3.71 -2.77
CA GLY A 250 6.43 4.00 -1.38
C GLY A 250 6.44 2.73 -0.51
N VAL A 251 6.88 2.87 0.73
CA VAL A 251 6.84 1.79 1.72
C VAL A 251 5.76 2.12 2.75
N GLY A 252 4.74 1.27 2.85
CA GLY A 252 3.74 1.33 3.91
C GLY A 252 4.24 0.56 5.14
N GLY A 253 4.29 1.21 6.29
CA GLY A 253 4.49 0.54 7.58
C GLY A 253 3.15 0.01 8.12
N PHE A 254 3.03 -1.31 8.18
CA PHE A 254 1.90 -2.05 8.73
C PHE A 254 2.23 -2.50 10.17
N SER A 255 1.24 -2.43 11.06
CA SER A 255 1.36 -3.01 12.39
C SER A 255 0.46 -4.23 12.49
N LYS A 256 1.04 -5.39 12.82
CA LYS A 256 0.29 -6.65 13.03
C LYS A 256 -0.69 -6.56 14.20
N ALA A 257 -0.49 -5.60 15.11
CA ALA A 257 -1.36 -5.38 16.27
C ALA A 257 -2.67 -4.67 15.92
N VAL A 258 -2.72 -3.91 14.81
CA VAL A 258 -3.97 -3.35 14.28
C VAL A 258 -4.53 -4.37 13.31
N THR A 259 -5.70 -4.93 13.61
CA THR A 259 -6.45 -5.78 12.67
C THR A 259 -7.51 -4.93 11.96
N PRO A 260 -7.16 -4.20 10.88
CA PRO A 260 -8.14 -3.41 10.15
C PRO A 260 -9.15 -4.31 9.43
N SER A 261 -10.39 -3.86 9.32
CA SER A 261 -11.39 -4.48 8.46
C SER A 261 -11.32 -3.84 7.08
N ILE A 262 -10.96 -4.63 6.07
CA ILE A 262 -10.82 -4.17 4.69
C ILE A 262 -11.96 -4.78 3.87
N THR A 263 -12.73 -3.94 3.19
CA THR A 263 -13.82 -4.35 2.28
C THR A 263 -13.51 -3.86 0.87
N ILE A 264 -13.48 -4.77 -0.10
CA ILE A 264 -13.17 -4.50 -1.51
C ILE A 264 -14.38 -4.95 -2.34
N GLY A 265 -15.01 -4.01 -3.07
CA GLY A 265 -16.16 -4.32 -3.92
C GLY A 265 -17.36 -4.92 -3.17
N GLY A 266 -17.51 -4.60 -1.88
CA GLY A 266 -18.56 -5.14 -1.00
C GLY A 266 -18.22 -6.46 -0.29
N SER A 267 -17.08 -7.08 -0.59
CA SER A 267 -16.61 -8.31 0.10
C SER A 267 -15.48 -8.02 1.08
N THR A 268 -15.52 -8.60 2.27
CA THR A 268 -14.44 -8.48 3.26
C THR A 268 -13.23 -9.29 2.81
N ALA A 269 -12.08 -8.63 2.65
CA ALA A 269 -10.82 -9.26 2.26
C ALA A 269 -9.98 -9.56 3.51
N GLN A 270 -9.38 -10.76 3.56
CA GLN A 270 -8.47 -11.15 4.64
C GLN A 270 -7.07 -10.60 4.39
N LEU A 271 -6.38 -10.24 5.49
CA LEU A 271 -4.99 -9.79 5.48
C LEU A 271 -4.05 -10.98 5.30
N GLY A 272 -3.08 -10.86 4.39
CA GLY A 272 -1.98 -11.80 4.21
C GLY A 272 -0.87 -11.64 5.25
N GLU A 273 0.14 -12.51 5.19
CA GLU A 273 1.31 -12.48 6.09
C GLU A 273 2.15 -11.19 5.97
N ASP A 274 2.04 -10.51 4.83
CA ASP A 274 2.64 -9.22 4.49
C ASP A 274 1.87 -8.01 5.06
N GLY A 275 0.71 -8.23 5.68
CA GLY A 275 -0.15 -7.16 6.18
C GLY A 275 -0.99 -6.46 5.10
N ALA A 276 -1.02 -6.99 3.88
CA ALA A 276 -1.83 -6.49 2.78
C ALA A 276 -3.03 -7.41 2.48
N ALA A 277 -4.14 -6.84 2.02
CA ALA A 277 -5.30 -7.62 1.57
C ALA A 277 -5.21 -7.88 0.06
N HIS A 278 -5.26 -9.16 -0.32
CA HIS A 278 -5.19 -9.59 -1.72
C HIS A 278 -6.59 -9.95 -2.22
N TYR A 279 -7.09 -9.25 -3.23
CA TYR A 279 -8.41 -9.49 -3.82
C TYR A 279 -8.30 -9.76 -5.32
N LYS A 280 -8.80 -10.92 -5.76
CA LYS A 280 -8.83 -11.33 -7.17
C LYS A 280 -10.28 -11.40 -7.64
N PHE A 281 -10.58 -10.76 -8.75
CA PHE A 281 -11.88 -10.82 -9.41
C PHE A 281 -11.71 -10.92 -10.92
N LYS A 282 -12.74 -11.42 -11.62
CA LYS A 282 -12.81 -11.41 -13.08
C LYS A 282 -13.50 -10.14 -13.55
N ALA A 283 -12.97 -9.51 -14.59
CA ALA A 283 -13.52 -8.27 -15.13
C ALA A 283 -14.60 -8.57 -16.18
N ASP A 284 -15.82 -8.06 -15.99
CA ASP A 284 -16.99 -8.45 -16.80
C ASP A 284 -17.44 -7.38 -17.81
N ARG A 285 -17.41 -6.09 -17.47
CA ARG A 285 -17.97 -5.03 -18.32
C ARG A 285 -16.86 -4.32 -19.12
N ILE A 286 -17.00 -4.27 -20.45
CA ILE A 286 -16.10 -3.54 -21.35
C ILE A 286 -16.13 -2.04 -21.02
N GLY A 287 -14.97 -1.38 -21.04
CA GLY A 287 -14.83 0.05 -20.76
C GLY A 287 -14.25 0.36 -19.37
N SER A 288 -14.39 1.62 -18.93
CA SER A 288 -13.90 2.09 -17.63
C SER A 288 -14.81 1.63 -16.49
N ASN A 289 -14.22 0.98 -15.50
CA ASN A 289 -14.90 0.52 -14.31
C ASN A 289 -14.12 0.95 -13.07
N SER A 290 -14.76 0.91 -11.89
CA SER A 290 -14.11 1.24 -10.63
C SER A 290 -14.58 0.30 -9.52
N ILE A 291 -13.68 -0.06 -8.61
CA ILE A 291 -13.99 -0.85 -7.43
C ILE A 291 -13.72 -0.01 -6.17
N PRO A 292 -14.73 0.21 -5.32
CA PRO A 292 -14.53 0.88 -4.05
C PRO A 292 -13.81 -0.05 -3.06
N VAL A 293 -12.82 0.51 -2.38
CA VAL A 293 -12.03 -0.08 -1.30
C VAL A 293 -12.28 0.75 -0.04
N VAL A 294 -12.86 0.12 0.98
CA VAL A 294 -13.13 0.73 2.28
C VAL A 294 -12.25 0.07 3.32
N ILE A 295 -11.42 0.87 3.99
CA ILE A 295 -10.50 0.43 5.03
C ILE A 295 -10.95 1.06 6.35
N ARG A 296 -11.30 0.21 7.32
CA ARG A 296 -11.61 0.63 8.70
C ARG A 296 -10.50 0.19 9.63
N TYR A 297 -9.91 1.14 10.35
CA TYR A 297 -8.86 0.86 11.33
C TYR A 297 -9.05 1.70 12.59
N THR A 298 -8.55 1.21 13.71
CA THR A 298 -8.52 1.95 14.98
C THR A 298 -7.22 2.73 15.06
N ASP A 299 -7.28 4.05 15.23
CA ASP A 299 -6.08 4.89 15.34
C ASP A 299 -5.45 4.85 16.75
N GLN A 300 -4.34 5.59 16.93
CA GLN A 300 -3.55 5.64 18.17
C GLN A 300 -4.33 6.12 19.41
N ASP A 301 -5.41 6.88 19.21
CA ASP A 301 -6.33 7.42 20.21
C ASP A 301 -7.54 6.50 20.46
N GLY A 302 -7.58 5.30 19.86
CA GLY A 302 -8.67 4.33 20.04
C GLY A 302 -9.94 4.65 19.24
N LYS A 303 -9.92 5.67 18.37
CA LYS A 303 -11.04 6.01 17.48
C LYS A 303 -11.00 5.19 16.20
N ILE A 304 -12.19 4.79 15.73
CA ILE A 304 -12.34 4.07 14.45
C ILE A 304 -12.32 5.10 13.31
N GLN A 305 -11.33 4.99 12.44
CA GLN A 305 -11.21 5.77 11.21
C GLN A 305 -11.66 4.93 10.01
N THR A 306 -12.30 5.56 9.03
CA THR A 306 -12.71 4.92 7.77
C THR A 306 -12.11 5.69 6.60
N ILE A 307 -11.33 5.02 5.77
CA ILE A 307 -10.80 5.56 4.51
C ILE A 307 -11.45 4.81 3.36
N THR A 308 -12.02 5.56 2.42
CA THR A 308 -12.58 5.01 1.18
C THR A 308 -11.74 5.49 0.01
N LYS A 309 -11.27 4.56 -0.82
CA LYS A 309 -10.59 4.83 -2.09
C LYS A 309 -11.24 4.02 -3.20
N SER A 310 -11.24 4.54 -4.42
CA SER A 310 -11.74 3.81 -5.60
C SER A 310 -10.56 3.41 -6.49
N VAL A 311 -10.50 2.16 -6.90
CA VAL A 311 -9.49 1.65 -7.84
C VAL A 311 -10.12 1.57 -9.22
N GLU A 312 -9.62 2.37 -10.15
CA GLU A 312 -10.09 2.40 -11.53
C GLU A 312 -9.38 1.33 -12.38
N TYR A 313 -10.13 0.67 -13.26
CA TYR A 313 -9.59 -0.30 -14.21
C TYR A 313 -10.36 -0.23 -15.54
N MET A 314 -9.66 -0.52 -16.64
CA MET A 314 -10.23 -0.51 -17.99
C MET A 314 -10.20 -1.90 -18.60
N VAL A 315 -11.34 -2.37 -19.09
CA VAL A 315 -11.45 -3.65 -19.79
C VAL A 315 -11.47 -3.38 -21.29
N GLY A 316 -10.37 -3.70 -21.95
CA GLY A 316 -10.25 -3.63 -23.40
C GLY A 316 -10.92 -4.83 -24.09
N GLN A 317 -11.41 -4.62 -25.31
CA GLN A 317 -11.84 -5.70 -26.20
C GLN A 317 -10.70 -6.01 -27.17
N SER A 318 -10.20 -7.24 -27.16
CA SER A 318 -9.29 -7.70 -28.20
C SER A 318 -10.11 -7.97 -29.47
N SER A 319 -9.87 -7.22 -30.54
CA SER A 319 -10.40 -7.50 -31.87
C SER A 319 -9.26 -7.80 -32.82
N ALA A 320 -9.38 -8.90 -33.58
CA ALA A 320 -8.45 -9.24 -34.64
C ALA A 320 -9.08 -8.80 -35.97
N ALA A 321 -8.34 -8.03 -36.76
CA ALA A 321 -8.71 -7.70 -38.13
C ALA A 321 -8.05 -8.69 -39.09
N VAL A 322 -8.85 -9.44 -39.84
CA VAL A 322 -8.36 -10.33 -40.90
C VAL A 322 -8.67 -9.64 -42.23
N GLN A 323 -7.62 -9.35 -43.00
CA GLN A 323 -7.73 -8.77 -44.33
C GLN A 323 -7.02 -9.67 -45.35
N LEU A 324 -7.54 -9.68 -46.58
CA LEU A 324 -6.92 -10.41 -47.69
C LEU A 324 -5.96 -9.47 -48.43
N ASP A 325 -4.66 -9.78 -48.41
CA ASP A 325 -3.62 -8.93 -49.00
C ASP A 325 -3.86 -8.61 -50.48
N ASN A 326 -4.44 -9.56 -51.22
CA ASN A 326 -4.68 -9.43 -52.65
C ASN A 326 -6.06 -8.87 -53.03
N MET A 327 -6.95 -8.58 -52.06
CA MET A 327 -8.31 -8.07 -52.33
C MET A 327 -8.46 -6.56 -52.09
N ASN A 328 -7.36 -5.85 -51.82
CA ASN A 328 -7.32 -4.39 -51.72
C ASN A 328 -7.45 -3.71 -53.09
N VAL A 329 -8.56 -3.94 -53.80
CA VAL A 329 -8.83 -3.40 -55.13
C VAL A 329 -10.09 -2.53 -55.11
N LEU A 330 -9.97 -1.32 -55.65
CA LEU A 330 -11.08 -0.41 -55.92
C LEU A 330 -11.38 -0.41 -57.42
N PHE A 331 -12.66 -0.52 -57.78
CA PHE A 331 -13.09 -0.56 -59.18
C PHE A 331 -13.60 0.80 -59.66
N ILE A 332 -13.17 1.19 -60.87
CA ILE A 332 -13.65 2.39 -61.56
C ILE A 332 -15.10 2.19 -62.04
N GLY A 333 -15.94 3.21 -61.89
CA GLY A 333 -17.33 3.21 -62.38
C GLY A 333 -18.35 2.60 -61.41
N VAL A 334 -17.93 2.16 -60.21
CA VAL A 334 -18.83 1.68 -59.15
C VAL A 334 -18.55 2.38 -57.82
N ASP A 335 -19.54 2.34 -56.95
CA ASP A 335 -19.40 2.74 -55.55
C ASP A 335 -18.70 1.62 -54.77
N ASN A 336 -17.48 1.89 -54.27
CA ASN A 336 -16.70 0.92 -53.49
C ASN A 336 -16.98 1.15 -51.99
N PRO A 337 -17.76 0.29 -51.31
CA PRO A 337 -18.02 0.43 -49.88
C PRO A 337 -16.77 0.05 -49.08
N VAL A 338 -16.41 0.90 -48.12
CA VAL A 338 -15.28 0.71 -47.22
C VAL A 338 -15.78 0.85 -45.79
N THR A 339 -15.39 -0.09 -44.92
CA THR A 339 -15.63 0.01 -43.48
C THR A 339 -14.32 0.36 -42.79
N ILE A 340 -14.31 1.46 -42.05
CA ILE A 340 -13.15 1.98 -41.33
C ILE A 340 -13.39 1.79 -39.84
N SER A 341 -12.45 1.12 -39.19
CA SER A 341 -12.41 0.94 -37.74
C SER A 341 -11.04 1.35 -37.21
N GLY A 342 -10.97 1.92 -36.00
CA GLY A 342 -9.74 2.33 -35.35
C GLY A 342 -9.89 2.43 -33.84
N SER A 343 -8.77 2.59 -33.13
CA SER A 343 -8.76 2.84 -31.69
C SER A 343 -9.32 4.24 -31.40
N GLY A 344 -10.50 4.30 -30.78
CA GLY A 344 -11.22 5.54 -30.45
C GLY A 344 -12.69 5.47 -30.85
N SER A 345 -13.44 6.54 -30.57
CA SER A 345 -14.82 6.66 -31.04
C SER A 345 -14.84 6.76 -32.58
N VAL A 346 -15.65 5.92 -33.22
CA VAL A 346 -15.80 5.81 -34.69
C VAL A 346 -16.15 7.16 -35.33
N ASP A 347 -16.85 8.02 -34.59
CA ASP A 347 -17.29 9.34 -35.06
C ASP A 347 -16.16 10.37 -35.14
N GLN A 348 -15.04 10.14 -34.44
CA GLN A 348 -13.90 11.05 -34.43
C GLN A 348 -12.83 10.70 -35.47
N ILE A 349 -13.01 9.59 -36.21
CA ILE A 349 -12.05 9.12 -37.19
C ILE A 349 -12.15 9.98 -38.46
N LYS A 350 -11.04 10.64 -38.84
CA LYS A 350 -10.93 11.34 -40.13
C LYS A 350 -10.27 10.40 -41.12
N ALA A 351 -10.92 10.16 -42.26
CA ALA A 351 -10.34 9.37 -43.34
C ALA A 351 -10.36 10.15 -44.65
N SER A 352 -9.29 9.99 -45.42
CA SER A 352 -9.10 10.60 -46.74
C SER A 352 -8.53 9.58 -47.71
N ILE A 353 -8.68 9.85 -49.00
CA ILE A 353 -8.10 9.04 -50.07
C ILE A 353 -7.13 9.87 -50.88
N THR A 354 -6.06 9.25 -51.36
CA THR A 354 -5.06 9.87 -52.23
C THR A 354 -4.70 8.90 -53.35
N GLY A 355 -4.57 9.41 -54.58
CA GLY A 355 -4.31 8.60 -55.78
C GLY A 355 -5.58 8.12 -56.48
N GLY A 356 -5.46 7.77 -57.78
CA GLY A 356 -6.54 7.20 -58.58
C GLY A 356 -7.74 8.12 -58.86
N GLY A 357 -7.59 9.44 -58.65
CA GLY A 357 -8.69 10.40 -58.71
C GLY A 357 -9.79 10.14 -57.68
N GLY A 358 -9.43 9.50 -56.56
CA GLY A 358 -10.35 9.03 -55.54
C GLY A 358 -11.10 10.15 -54.83
N ILE A 359 -12.41 9.97 -54.65
CA ILE A 359 -13.27 10.81 -53.80
C ILE A 359 -13.95 9.88 -52.80
N MET A 360 -13.90 10.23 -51.51
CA MET A 360 -14.53 9.49 -50.43
C MET A 360 -15.72 10.29 -49.90
N ASN A 361 -16.89 9.65 -49.83
CA ASN A 361 -18.13 10.23 -49.33
C ASN A 361 -18.67 9.43 -48.13
N GLY A 362 -19.38 10.11 -47.24
CA GLY A 362 -19.97 9.54 -46.01
C GLY A 362 -19.20 9.90 -44.74
N SER A 363 -19.79 9.57 -43.59
CA SER A 363 -19.25 9.80 -42.24
C SER A 363 -19.38 8.54 -41.37
N GLY A 364 -18.65 8.49 -40.26
CA GLY A 364 -18.60 7.31 -39.39
C GLY A 364 -17.83 6.14 -40.01
N ALA A 365 -18.22 4.91 -39.61
CA ALA A 365 -17.54 3.66 -39.97
C ALA A 365 -17.72 3.27 -41.44
N HIS A 366 -18.88 3.50 -42.04
CA HIS A 366 -19.18 3.08 -43.41
C HIS A 366 -19.04 4.26 -44.37
N ARG A 367 -18.14 4.13 -45.34
CA ARG A 367 -17.88 5.15 -46.35
C ARG A 367 -17.91 4.56 -47.73
N THR A 368 -18.14 5.40 -48.73
CA THR A 368 -18.13 5.00 -50.14
C THR A 368 -17.02 5.73 -50.87
N VAL A 369 -16.25 4.99 -51.65
CA VAL A 369 -15.13 5.49 -52.43
C VAL A 369 -15.42 5.37 -53.92
N ARG A 370 -15.28 6.47 -54.66
CA ARG A 370 -15.28 6.50 -56.12
C ARG A 370 -13.89 6.84 -56.64
N VAL A 371 -13.45 6.13 -57.68
CA VAL A 371 -12.15 6.30 -58.32
C VAL A 371 -12.32 6.41 -59.83
N THR A 372 -11.38 7.10 -60.50
CA THR A 372 -11.49 7.45 -61.93
C THR A 372 -10.26 7.08 -62.75
N GLN A 373 -9.10 6.84 -62.11
CA GLN A 373 -7.84 6.55 -62.79
C GLN A 373 -7.19 5.28 -62.25
N GLU A 374 -6.74 4.40 -63.15
CA GLU A 374 -6.01 3.18 -62.80
C GLU A 374 -4.63 3.52 -62.22
N THR A 375 -4.30 2.90 -61.09
CA THR A 375 -3.03 3.10 -60.38
C THR A 375 -2.79 1.97 -59.39
N ASP A 376 -1.53 1.71 -59.07
CA ASP A 376 -1.12 0.86 -57.95
C ASP A 376 -0.86 1.66 -56.66
N GLU A 377 -0.85 2.99 -56.76
CA GLU A 377 -0.55 3.92 -55.69
C GLU A 377 -1.81 4.67 -55.26
N CYS A 378 -2.82 3.94 -54.77
CA CYS A 378 -3.96 4.53 -54.09
C CYS A 378 -3.86 4.25 -52.59
N PHE A 379 -4.04 5.28 -51.76
CA PHE A 379 -3.92 5.15 -50.32
C PHE A 379 -5.16 5.69 -49.62
N ILE A 380 -5.74 4.90 -48.72
CA ILE A 380 -6.71 5.39 -47.75
C ILE A 380 -5.95 5.70 -46.46
N SER A 381 -5.98 6.97 -46.07
CA SER A 381 -5.32 7.47 -44.87
C SER A 381 -6.35 7.67 -43.77
N VAL A 382 -6.11 7.06 -42.61
CA VAL A 382 -6.99 7.16 -41.43
C VAL A 382 -6.22 7.88 -40.33
N VAL A 383 -6.76 9.01 -39.89
CA VAL A 383 -6.23 9.81 -38.78
C VAL A 383 -7.09 9.54 -37.56
N THR A 384 -6.48 8.95 -36.54
CA THR A 384 -7.10 8.71 -35.24
C THR A 384 -7.11 9.99 -34.39
N PRO A 385 -7.95 10.07 -33.34
CA PRO A 385 -8.09 11.28 -32.50
C PRO A 385 -6.78 11.75 -31.83
N ASP A 386 -5.83 10.83 -31.67
CA ASP A 386 -4.46 11.07 -31.18
C ASP A 386 -3.52 11.72 -32.21
N GLY A 387 -4.00 11.99 -33.44
CA GLY A 387 -3.23 12.59 -34.52
C GLY A 387 -2.36 11.61 -35.31
N LYS A 388 -2.34 10.32 -34.95
CA LYS A 388 -1.58 9.31 -35.68
C LYS A 388 -2.27 8.99 -37.00
N THR A 389 -1.49 8.97 -38.09
CA THR A 389 -2.00 8.64 -39.43
C THR A 389 -1.55 7.25 -39.84
N THR A 390 -2.51 6.38 -40.15
CA THR A 390 -2.26 5.04 -40.72
C THR A 390 -2.65 5.05 -42.20
N ARG A 391 -1.76 4.60 -43.08
CA ARG A 391 -1.98 4.55 -44.53
C ARG A 391 -2.16 3.10 -44.99
N MET A 392 -3.28 2.81 -45.64
CA MET A 392 -3.58 1.50 -46.22
C MET A 392 -3.48 1.56 -47.75
N PRO A 393 -2.68 0.69 -48.40
CA PRO A 393 -2.54 0.67 -49.85
C PRO A 393 -3.72 -0.06 -50.52
N PHE A 394 -4.23 0.52 -51.59
CA PHE A 394 -5.25 -0.02 -52.49
C PHE A 394 -4.77 0.12 -53.94
N ARG A 395 -5.21 -0.81 -54.78
CA ARG A 395 -5.01 -0.78 -56.24
C ARG A 395 -6.30 -0.35 -56.90
N VAL A 396 -6.20 0.50 -57.92
CA VAL A 396 -7.36 0.88 -58.74
C VAL A 396 -7.31 0.13 -60.05
N ARG A 397 -8.41 -0.55 -60.38
CA ARG A 397 -8.57 -1.33 -61.62
C ARG A 397 -9.88 -1.00 -62.30
N SER A 398 -9.92 -1.07 -63.62
CA SER A 398 -11.17 -1.08 -64.35
C SER A 398 -11.97 -2.36 -64.09
N ILE A 399 -13.30 -2.26 -64.21
CA ILE A 399 -14.18 -3.43 -64.25
C ILE A 399 -13.70 -4.34 -65.41
N PRO A 400 -13.65 -5.68 -65.24
CA PRO A 400 -13.31 -6.59 -66.33
C PRO A 400 -14.20 -6.39 -67.57
N ASP A 401 -13.70 -6.79 -68.74
CA ASP A 401 -14.48 -6.67 -69.97
C ASP A 401 -15.72 -7.56 -69.93
N PRO A 402 -16.89 -7.03 -70.36
CA PRO A 402 -18.11 -7.83 -70.37
C PRO A 402 -18.07 -8.86 -71.50
N THR A 403 -18.71 -9.99 -71.27
CA THR A 403 -18.92 -11.02 -72.29
C THR A 403 -20.21 -10.69 -73.06
N PRO A 404 -20.16 -10.56 -74.39
CA PRO A 404 -21.36 -10.40 -75.20
C PRO A 404 -22.15 -11.70 -75.27
N MET A 405 -23.47 -11.60 -75.39
CA MET A 405 -24.37 -12.75 -75.51
C MET A 405 -25.68 -12.37 -76.18
N VAL A 406 -26.34 -13.36 -76.79
CA VAL A 406 -27.71 -13.25 -77.31
C VAL A 406 -28.60 -14.12 -76.42
N GLY A 407 -29.51 -13.48 -75.68
CA GLY A 407 -30.22 -14.14 -74.58
C GLY A 407 -29.24 -14.59 -73.49
N THR A 408 -29.08 -15.91 -73.33
CA THR A 408 -28.11 -16.53 -72.41
C THR A 408 -26.92 -17.18 -73.12
N ASN A 409 -26.85 -17.14 -74.45
CA ASN A 409 -25.86 -17.88 -75.23
C ASN A 409 -24.69 -16.97 -75.68
N LYS A 410 -23.46 -17.46 -75.45
CA LYS A 410 -22.21 -16.74 -75.76
C LYS A 410 -21.64 -17.06 -77.14
N SER A 411 -22.11 -18.13 -77.78
CA SER A 411 -21.82 -18.62 -79.14
C SER A 411 -22.26 -20.08 -79.22
N GLY A 412 -22.21 -20.68 -80.40
CA GLY A 412 -22.44 -22.11 -80.62
C GLY A 412 -23.84 -22.42 -81.15
N ASN A 413 -24.30 -23.64 -80.89
CA ASN A 413 -25.56 -24.15 -81.42
C ASN A 413 -26.75 -23.54 -80.67
N ILE A 414 -27.69 -22.93 -81.39
CA ILE A 414 -28.90 -22.33 -80.81
C ILE A 414 -30.10 -22.61 -81.72
N GLN A 415 -31.29 -22.81 -81.16
CA GLN A 415 -32.49 -23.00 -81.98
C GLN A 415 -32.83 -21.71 -82.73
N ALA A 416 -33.12 -21.83 -84.04
CA ALA A 416 -33.40 -20.66 -84.87
C ALA A 416 -34.56 -19.80 -84.32
N ALA A 417 -35.62 -20.44 -83.82
CA ALA A 417 -36.75 -19.74 -83.21
C ALA A 417 -36.37 -18.95 -81.94
N TYR A 418 -35.52 -19.54 -81.08
CA TYR A 418 -35.07 -18.89 -79.85
C TYR A 418 -34.11 -17.73 -80.12
N PHE A 419 -33.21 -17.85 -81.12
CA PHE A 419 -32.35 -16.74 -81.54
C PHE A 419 -33.18 -15.54 -82.02
N LYS A 420 -34.21 -15.81 -82.84
CA LYS A 420 -35.11 -14.79 -83.39
C LYS A 420 -36.00 -14.11 -82.35
N SER A 421 -36.33 -14.82 -81.27
CA SER A 421 -37.16 -14.25 -80.20
C SER A 421 -36.38 -13.34 -79.24
N GLN A 422 -35.04 -13.33 -79.30
CA GLN A 422 -34.26 -12.42 -78.47
C GLN A 422 -34.41 -10.98 -78.96
N ALA A 423 -34.32 -10.01 -78.05
CA ALA A 423 -34.42 -8.60 -78.40
C ALA A 423 -33.16 -8.06 -79.10
N GLY A 424 -31.99 -8.68 -78.86
CA GLY A 424 -30.71 -8.14 -79.32
C GLY A 424 -29.49 -8.79 -78.67
N VAL A 425 -28.36 -8.08 -78.77
CA VAL A 425 -27.09 -8.42 -78.13
C VAL A 425 -26.99 -7.68 -76.79
N ARG A 426 -26.67 -8.40 -75.72
CA ARG A 426 -26.39 -7.83 -74.40
C ARG A 426 -24.95 -8.12 -73.98
N ALA A 427 -24.41 -7.30 -73.09
CA ALA A 427 -23.07 -7.45 -72.54
C ALA A 427 -23.14 -7.59 -71.02
N MET A 428 -22.53 -8.64 -70.46
CA MET A 428 -22.54 -8.88 -69.01
C MET A 428 -21.17 -9.32 -68.53
N VAL A 429 -20.72 -8.79 -67.40
CA VAL A 429 -19.50 -9.25 -66.72
C VAL A 429 -19.85 -10.44 -65.85
N GLU A 430 -19.18 -11.56 -66.06
CA GLU A 430 -19.35 -12.76 -65.23
C GLU A 430 -18.42 -12.72 -64.02
N ASN A 431 -18.85 -13.35 -62.92
CA ASN A 431 -18.05 -13.50 -61.70
C ASN A 431 -17.52 -12.18 -61.12
N PHE A 432 -18.28 -11.10 -61.27
CA PHE A 432 -17.92 -9.78 -60.74
C PHE A 432 -18.70 -9.46 -59.45
N TYR A 433 -18.00 -8.93 -58.46
CA TYR A 433 -18.53 -8.68 -57.11
C TYR A 433 -19.59 -7.57 -57.04
N TYR A 434 -19.65 -6.70 -58.06
CA TYR A 434 -20.61 -5.59 -58.13
C TYR A 434 -21.64 -5.82 -59.23
N LYS A 435 -22.88 -5.38 -58.99
CA LYS A 435 -23.90 -5.32 -60.03
C LYS A 435 -23.59 -4.16 -60.97
N THR A 436 -23.21 -4.46 -62.22
CA THR A 436 -22.91 -3.47 -63.25
C THR A 436 -23.76 -3.70 -64.49
N GLN A 437 -24.03 -2.62 -65.24
CA GLN A 437 -24.76 -2.65 -66.49
C GLN A 437 -23.86 -2.15 -67.62
N PHE A 438 -23.76 -2.92 -68.69
CA PHE A 438 -23.05 -2.55 -69.90
C PHE A 438 -24.05 -2.43 -71.05
N ASN A 439 -24.01 -1.29 -71.73
CA ASN A 439 -24.89 -1.00 -72.85
C ASN A 439 -24.13 -1.25 -74.16
N VAL A 440 -24.65 -2.16 -74.99
CA VAL A 440 -24.11 -2.37 -76.34
C VAL A 440 -24.48 -1.18 -77.21
N THR A 441 -23.47 -0.55 -77.82
CA THR A 441 -23.64 0.68 -78.62
C THR A 441 -23.69 0.40 -80.12
N SER A 442 -22.97 -0.63 -80.60
CA SER A 442 -22.98 -1.02 -82.01
C SER A 442 -22.47 -2.44 -82.20
N PHE A 443 -22.88 -3.11 -83.27
CA PHE A 443 -22.30 -4.36 -83.73
C PHE A 443 -22.52 -4.53 -85.24
N ARG A 444 -21.70 -5.37 -85.89
CA ARG A 444 -21.95 -5.85 -87.26
C ARG A 444 -22.47 -7.28 -87.19
N ILE A 445 -23.52 -7.58 -87.92
CA ILE A 445 -24.07 -8.93 -88.05
C ILE A 445 -23.93 -9.42 -89.50
N THR A 446 -23.47 -10.65 -89.65
CA THR A 446 -23.33 -11.35 -90.94
C THR A 446 -24.13 -12.64 -90.87
N GLY A 447 -25.04 -12.84 -91.82
CA GLY A 447 -25.85 -14.04 -91.97
C GLY A 447 -25.50 -14.79 -93.24
N ASP A 448 -25.37 -16.12 -93.12
CA ASP A 448 -25.02 -17.05 -94.20
C ASP A 448 -25.76 -18.40 -93.98
N GLY A 449 -25.70 -19.30 -94.96
CA GLY A 449 -26.30 -20.63 -94.91
C GLY A 449 -27.81 -20.64 -95.21
N ALA A 450 -28.54 -21.57 -94.58
CA ALA A 450 -29.94 -21.79 -94.94
C ALA A 450 -30.80 -20.53 -94.71
N GLY A 451 -31.50 -20.07 -95.75
CA GLY A 451 -32.33 -18.84 -95.72
C GLY A 451 -31.68 -17.61 -96.34
N PHE A 452 -30.44 -17.72 -96.82
CA PHE A 452 -29.70 -16.68 -97.52
C PHE A 452 -29.23 -17.19 -98.90
N ASP A 453 -29.45 -16.42 -99.96
CA ASP A 453 -28.96 -16.75 -101.32
C ASP A 453 -27.48 -16.32 -101.48
N ASP A 454 -27.09 -15.23 -100.80
CA ASP A 454 -25.73 -14.71 -100.69
C ASP A 454 -25.49 -14.22 -99.23
N ILE A 455 -24.23 -14.07 -98.84
CA ILE A 455 -23.84 -13.53 -97.53
C ILE A 455 -24.44 -12.13 -97.37
N MET A 456 -25.19 -11.91 -96.28
CA MET A 456 -25.77 -10.61 -95.95
C MET A 456 -25.10 -10.02 -94.72
N GLU A 457 -24.72 -8.74 -94.79
CA GLU A 457 -24.14 -8.00 -93.67
C GLU A 457 -24.96 -6.75 -93.33
N ALA A 458 -25.03 -6.42 -92.04
CA ALA A 458 -25.63 -5.16 -91.58
C ALA A 458 -24.86 -4.60 -90.37
N ASN A 459 -24.62 -3.30 -90.38
CA ASN A 459 -24.15 -2.55 -89.22
C ASN A 459 -25.37 -2.10 -88.41
N ASN A 460 -25.44 -2.51 -87.14
CA ASN A 460 -26.54 -2.23 -86.25
C ASN A 460 -26.13 -1.22 -85.18
N THR A 461 -26.99 -0.22 -84.95
CA THR A 461 -26.79 0.75 -83.87
C THR A 461 -27.64 0.37 -82.66
N GLY A 462 -27.04 0.37 -81.47
CA GLY A 462 -27.69 -0.05 -80.23
C GLY A 462 -27.67 -1.56 -80.01
N ALA A 463 -28.28 -1.99 -78.90
CA ALA A 463 -28.31 -3.37 -78.46
C ALA A 463 -29.36 -4.22 -79.20
N GLU A 464 -30.49 -3.61 -79.57
CA GLU A 464 -31.65 -4.30 -80.17
C GLU A 464 -31.44 -4.62 -81.64
N TRP A 465 -32.21 -5.57 -82.19
CA TRP A 465 -32.23 -5.86 -83.63
C TRP A 465 -32.90 -4.72 -84.41
N GLY A 466 -32.15 -3.66 -84.70
CA GLY A 466 -32.52 -2.56 -85.59
C GLY A 466 -32.33 -2.96 -87.05
N GLU A 467 -31.27 -2.47 -87.68
CA GLU A 467 -30.89 -2.83 -89.05
C GLU A 467 -30.61 -4.34 -89.20
N ALA A 468 -30.15 -4.97 -88.12
CA ALA A 468 -29.92 -6.41 -88.04
C ALA A 468 -31.19 -7.26 -88.22
N LYS A 469 -32.39 -6.69 -88.00
CA LYS A 469 -33.67 -7.43 -88.00
C LYS A 469 -33.94 -8.13 -89.33
N ASN A 470 -33.50 -7.55 -90.45
CA ASN A 470 -33.68 -8.12 -91.78
C ASN A 470 -32.92 -9.46 -91.92
N ILE A 471 -31.72 -9.54 -91.36
CA ILE A 471 -30.89 -10.75 -91.34
C ILE A 471 -31.51 -11.75 -90.35
N VAL A 472 -31.81 -11.31 -89.12
CA VAL A 472 -32.41 -12.18 -88.08
C VAL A 472 -33.73 -12.81 -88.53
N ASN A 473 -34.59 -12.09 -89.26
CA ASN A 473 -35.86 -12.63 -89.75
C ASN A 473 -35.70 -13.73 -90.81
N ARG A 474 -34.63 -13.69 -91.60
CA ARG A 474 -34.32 -14.67 -92.65
C ARG A 474 -33.72 -15.96 -92.11
N CYS A 475 -33.10 -15.89 -90.94
CA CYS A 475 -32.55 -17.04 -90.24
C CYS A 475 -33.56 -18.19 -90.05
N ARG A 476 -33.10 -19.42 -90.31
CA ARG A 476 -33.81 -20.71 -90.19
C ARG A 476 -32.84 -21.78 -89.67
N ALA A 477 -33.34 -23.00 -89.45
CA ALA A 477 -32.49 -24.14 -89.18
C ALA A 477 -31.47 -24.33 -90.32
N GLY A 478 -30.18 -24.37 -90.00
CA GLY A 478 -29.06 -24.41 -90.94
C GLY A 478 -28.42 -23.07 -91.27
N SER A 479 -28.88 -21.94 -90.71
CA SER A 479 -28.18 -20.65 -90.89
C SER A 479 -26.94 -20.56 -89.99
N PHE A 480 -25.98 -19.77 -90.45
CA PHE A 480 -24.79 -19.35 -89.73
C PHE A 480 -24.85 -17.84 -89.49
N VAL A 481 -24.68 -17.40 -88.24
CA VAL A 481 -24.72 -15.97 -87.88
C VAL A 481 -23.46 -15.59 -87.13
N THR A 482 -22.72 -14.61 -87.65
CA THR A 482 -21.57 -14.01 -86.98
C THR A 482 -21.92 -12.60 -86.54
N ILE A 483 -21.64 -12.27 -85.29
CA ILE A 483 -21.78 -10.92 -84.75
C ILE A 483 -20.40 -10.46 -84.31
N GLU A 484 -19.88 -9.46 -84.98
CA GLU A 484 -18.53 -8.95 -84.78
C GLU A 484 -18.53 -7.43 -84.65
N ASP A 485 -17.36 -6.85 -84.36
CA ASP A 485 -17.23 -5.42 -84.09
C ASP A 485 -18.24 -4.91 -83.03
N ILE A 486 -18.47 -5.75 -82.01
CA ILE A 486 -19.38 -5.45 -80.91
C ILE A 486 -18.71 -4.42 -79.99
N TYR A 487 -19.35 -3.27 -79.81
CA TYR A 487 -18.91 -2.25 -78.87
C TYR A 487 -19.91 -2.11 -77.73
N ALA A 488 -19.41 -1.98 -76.50
CA ALA A 488 -20.22 -1.68 -75.33
C ALA A 488 -19.59 -0.58 -74.48
N VAL A 489 -20.43 0.14 -73.74
CA VAL A 489 -20.03 1.16 -72.77
C VAL A 489 -20.49 0.73 -71.38
N GLY A 490 -19.55 0.72 -70.44
CA GLY A 490 -19.80 0.42 -69.03
C GLY A 490 -20.12 1.65 -68.19
N PRO A 491 -20.34 1.48 -66.89
CA PRO A 491 -20.57 2.59 -65.97
C PRO A 491 -19.30 3.45 -65.74
N ASP A 492 -18.14 2.98 -66.22
CA ASP A 492 -16.90 3.74 -66.30
C ASP A 492 -16.84 4.71 -67.49
N GLY A 493 -17.87 4.70 -68.36
CA GLY A 493 -17.96 5.56 -69.54
C GLY A 493 -17.00 5.19 -70.68
N ARG A 494 -16.24 4.10 -70.53
CA ARG A 494 -15.25 3.66 -71.54
C ARG A 494 -15.92 2.79 -72.59
N ARG A 495 -15.67 3.09 -73.87
CA ARG A 495 -16.08 2.25 -75.00
C ARG A 495 -15.10 1.09 -75.16
N ARG A 496 -15.61 -0.14 -75.16
CA ARG A 496 -14.83 -1.38 -75.23
C ARG A 496 -15.26 -2.22 -76.43
N LYS A 497 -14.30 -2.81 -77.13
CA LYS A 497 -14.55 -3.80 -78.20
C LYS A 497 -14.64 -5.18 -77.55
N LEU A 498 -15.73 -5.89 -77.80
CA LEU A 498 -15.98 -7.21 -77.22
C LEU A 498 -15.63 -8.33 -78.21
N THR A 499 -15.52 -9.54 -77.69
CA THR A 499 -15.28 -10.75 -78.49
C THR A 499 -16.43 -10.99 -79.48
N PRO A 500 -16.17 -11.48 -80.70
CA PRO A 500 -17.23 -11.83 -81.64
C PRO A 500 -18.06 -13.00 -81.14
N LEU A 501 -19.31 -13.08 -81.60
CA LEU A 501 -20.23 -14.18 -81.36
C LEU A 501 -20.46 -14.95 -82.65
N ILE A 502 -20.42 -16.27 -82.59
CA ILE A 502 -20.64 -17.15 -83.74
C ILE A 502 -21.75 -18.13 -83.37
N PHE A 503 -22.84 -18.14 -84.13
CA PHE A 503 -24.00 -18.99 -83.89
C PHE A 503 -24.28 -19.91 -85.07
N TYR A 504 -24.52 -21.18 -84.76
CA TYR A 504 -25.03 -22.18 -85.69
C TYR A 504 -26.50 -22.45 -85.35
N LEU A 505 -27.40 -22.08 -86.25
CA LEU A 505 -28.83 -22.21 -86.01
C LEU A 505 -29.29 -23.63 -86.34
N LYS A 506 -29.88 -24.33 -85.38
CA LYS A 506 -30.46 -25.66 -85.57
C LYS A 506 -31.98 -25.63 -85.66
#